data_AF-V8NX37-F1
#
_entry.id   AF-V8NX37-F1
#
_cell.length_a   1.000
_cell.length_b   1.000
_cell.length_c   1.000
_cell.angle_alpha   90.00
_cell.angle_beta   90.00
_cell.angle_gamma   90.00
#
_symmetry.space_group_name_H-M   'P 1'
#
loop_
_entity.id
_entity.type
_entity.pdbx_description
1 polymer ?
#
loop_
_entity_poly.entity_id
_entity_poly.type
_entity_poly.pdbx_seq_one_letter_code
_entity_poly.pdbx_strand_id
1 'polypeptide(L)'
;MYWLANGTFVDQLYPNGTVKEEATMEKGNKLTRELIFFQLTAQDLRTRFDCLITDPSGVFQKTIQTQLDTSSRQLVSPGMG
;
A
#
# COMPACT_ATOMS: atom_id res chain seq x y z
N MET A 1 7.15 13.87 -1.54
CA MET A 1 6.79 12.44 -1.53
C MET A 1 5.29 12.34 -1.36
N TYR A 2 4.62 11.50 -2.14
CA TYR A 2 3.18 11.23 -2.03
C TYR A 2 2.85 9.83 -2.57
N TRP A 3 1.67 9.34 -2.22
CA TRP A 3 1.13 8.05 -2.65
C TRP A 3 -0.01 8.24 -3.65
N LEU A 4 -0.03 7.40 -4.68
CA LEU A 4 -1.17 7.20 -5.55
C LEU A 4 -1.69 5.78 -5.40
N ALA A 5 -3.01 5.63 -5.51
CA ALA A 5 -3.71 4.36 -5.53
C ALA A 5 -4.47 4.26 -6.86
N ASN A 6 -4.09 3.32 -7.74
CA ASN A 6 -4.56 3.24 -9.13
C ASN A 6 -4.44 4.57 -9.91
N GLY A 7 -3.40 5.36 -9.63
CA GLY A 7 -3.15 6.63 -10.29
C GLY A 7 -3.93 7.84 -9.74
N THR A 8 -4.76 7.67 -8.71
CA THR A 8 -5.45 8.77 -8.02
C THR A 8 -4.89 8.97 -6.61
N PHE A 9 -5.14 10.12 -5.99
CA PHE A 9 -4.75 10.32 -4.59
C PHE A 9 -5.46 9.33 -3.66
N VAL A 10 -4.79 8.95 -2.56
CA VAL A 10 -5.27 7.92 -1.63
C VAL A 10 -6.62 8.28 -1.04
N ASP A 11 -6.81 9.53 -0.64
CA ASP A 11 -8.06 10.04 -0.06
C ASP A 11 -9.25 10.03 -1.05
N GLN A 12 -8.98 10.07 -2.36
CA GLN A 12 -10.00 9.95 -3.40
C GLN A 12 -10.48 8.50 -3.58
N LEU A 13 -9.57 7.52 -3.53
CA LEU A 13 -9.93 6.11 -3.65
C LEU A 13 -10.42 5.50 -2.33
N TYR A 14 -9.95 6.04 -1.20
CA TYR A 14 -10.27 5.61 0.16
C TYR A 14 -10.89 6.75 0.98
N PRO A 15 -12.07 7.28 0.59
CA PRO A 15 -12.68 8.45 1.24
C PRO A 15 -13.12 8.20 2.69
N ASN A 16 -13.31 6.93 3.07
CA ASN A 16 -13.61 6.52 4.43
C ASN A 16 -12.35 6.33 5.30
N GLY A 17 -11.15 6.48 4.72
CA GLY A 17 -9.89 6.36 5.43
C GLY A 17 -9.54 4.94 5.87
N THR A 18 -10.02 3.89 5.20
CA THR A 18 -9.57 2.51 5.46
C THR A 18 -8.10 2.30 5.07
N VAL A 19 -7.60 3.11 4.14
CA VAL A 19 -6.18 3.34 3.86
C VAL A 19 -5.91 4.83 4.00
N LYS A 20 -4.85 5.19 4.74
CA LYS A 20 -4.46 6.59 4.95
C LYS A 20 -3.00 6.81 4.65
N GLU A 21 -2.71 8.00 4.14
CA GLU A 21 -1.38 8.51 3.94
C GLU A 21 -1.06 9.53 5.05
N GLU A 22 0.09 9.37 5.70
CA GLU A 22 0.55 10.31 6.72
C GLU A 22 1.39 11.45 6.12
N ALA A 23 1.68 12.46 6.95
CA ALA A 23 2.58 13.54 6.55
C ALA A 23 4.00 13.01 6.20
N THR A 24 4.69 13.72 5.32
CA THR A 24 6.09 13.39 5.02
C THR A 24 6.96 13.76 6.21
N MET A 25 7.76 12.81 6.70
CA MET A 25 8.77 13.04 7.71
C MET A 25 10.16 13.08 7.08
N GLU A 26 10.99 14.00 7.56
CA GLU A 26 12.38 14.16 7.16
C GLU A 26 13.32 13.86 8.33
N LYS A 27 14.34 13.04 8.09
CA LYS A 27 15.39 12.75 9.06
C LYS A 27 16.74 12.65 8.35
N GLY A 28 17.50 13.74 8.39
CA GLY A 28 18.75 13.84 7.64
C GLY A 28 18.47 13.74 6.13
N ASN A 29 19.13 12.81 5.44
CA ASN A 29 18.93 12.57 4.01
C ASN A 29 17.80 11.58 3.68
N LYS A 30 16.94 11.24 4.66
CA LYS A 30 15.85 10.28 4.49
C LYS A 30 14.49 10.98 4.54
N LEU A 31 13.72 10.83 3.48
CA LEU A 31 12.28 11.12 3.47
C LEU A 31 11.50 9.84 3.72
N THR A 32 10.51 9.90 4.59
CA THR A 32 9.58 8.80 4.87
C THR A 32 8.16 9.33 4.78
N ARG A 33 7.27 8.57 4.15
CA ARG A 33 5.84 8.83 4.16
C ARG A 33 5.10 7.52 4.25
N GLU A 34 4.33 7.36 5.32
CA GLU A 34 3.66 6.11 5.62
C GLU A 34 2.33 5.99 4.86
N LEU A 35 2.03 4.76 4.45
CA LEU A 35 0.74 4.35 3.92
C LEU A 35 0.19 3.26 4.85
N ILE A 36 -0.84 3.60 5.61
CA ILE A 36 -1.38 2.77 6.69
C ILE A 36 -2.67 2.11 6.22
N PHE A 37 -2.73 0.78 6.33
CA PHE A 37 -3.92 -0.02 6.09
C PHE A 37 -4.54 -0.37 7.45
N PHE A 38 -5.71 0.17 7.77
CA PHE A 38 -6.39 -0.15 9.04
C PHE A 38 -7.03 -1.55 9.02
N GLN A 39 -7.50 -1.97 7.85
CA GLN A 39 -7.99 -3.31 7.59
C GLN A 39 -7.72 -3.67 6.14
N LEU A 40 -7.05 -4.81 5.91
CA LEU A 40 -6.76 -5.28 4.55
C LEU A 40 -8.04 -5.85 3.92
N THR A 41 -8.37 -5.36 2.74
CA THR A 41 -9.57 -5.75 1.97
C THR A 41 -9.19 -6.34 0.62
N ALA A 42 -10.17 -6.98 -0.04
CA ALA A 42 -9.98 -7.48 -1.39
C ALA A 42 -9.69 -6.35 -2.41
N GLN A 43 -10.15 -5.13 -2.15
CA GLN A 43 -9.82 -3.96 -2.98
C GLN A 43 -8.31 -3.68 -2.93
N ASP A 44 -7.73 -3.66 -1.73
CA ASP A 44 -6.31 -3.33 -1.51
C ASP A 44 -5.37 -4.27 -2.25
N LEU A 45 -5.75 -5.55 -2.34
CA LEU A 45 -5.00 -6.59 -3.07
C LEU A 45 -4.99 -6.40 -4.59
N ARG A 46 -5.95 -5.65 -5.12
CA ARG A 46 -6.03 -5.32 -6.56
C ARG A 46 -5.57 -3.89 -6.84
N THR A 47 -5.37 -3.09 -5.80
CA THR A 47 -4.92 -1.71 -5.94
C THR A 47 -3.42 -1.67 -6.18
N ARG A 48 -3.01 -0.98 -7.24
CA ARG A 48 -1.63 -0.59 -7.47
C ARG A 48 -1.34 0.65 -6.63
N PHE A 49 -0.38 0.56 -5.71
CA PHE A 49 0.09 1.71 -4.96
C PHE A 49 1.42 2.20 -5.52
N ASP A 50 1.53 3.50 -5.79
CA ASP A 50 2.75 4.12 -6.27
C ASP A 50 3.21 5.16 -5.24
N CYS A 51 4.45 5.05 -4.76
CA CYS A 51 5.11 6.11 -3.99
C CYS A 51 5.98 6.93 -4.94
N LEU A 52 5.74 8.24 -4.98
CA LEU A 52 6.44 9.17 -5.86
C LEU A 52 7.20 10.20 -5.04
N ILE A 53 8.44 10.46 -5.44
CA ILE A 53 9.23 11.62 -5.01
C ILE A 53 9.46 12.45 -6.27
N THR A 54 9.11 13.73 -6.20
CA THR A 54 9.35 14.69 -7.28
C THR A 54 10.29 15.75 -6.77
N ASP A 55 11.34 16.03 -7.54
CA ASP A 55 12.29 17.11 -7.31
C ASP A 55 12.68 17.74 -8.67
N PRO A 56 13.50 18.81 -8.71
CA PRO A 56 13.90 19.43 -9.98
C PRO A 56 14.67 18.53 -10.95
N SER A 57 15.23 17.41 -10.48
CA SER A 57 15.92 16.42 -11.33
C SER A 57 14.94 15.43 -11.99
N GLY A 58 13.72 15.31 -11.48
CA GLY A 58 12.65 14.52 -12.08
C GLY A 58 11.76 13.81 -11.07
N VAL A 59 11.33 12.61 -11.43
CA VAL A 59 10.40 11.80 -10.63
C VAL A 59 11.01 10.43 -10.36
N PHE A 60 11.13 10.10 -9.08
CA PHE A 60 11.40 8.73 -8.62
C PHE A 60 10.08 8.08 -8.23
N GLN A 61 9.81 6.89 -8.77
CA GLN A 61 8.59 6.14 -8.50
C GLN A 61 8.90 4.72 -8.06
N LYS A 62 8.22 4.25 -7.01
CA LYS A 62 8.21 2.86 -6.60
C LYS A 62 6.77 2.33 -6.56
N THR A 63 6.51 1.28 -7.32
CA THR A 63 5.22 0.57 -7.31
C THR A 63 5.23 -0.56 -6.30
N ILE A 64 4.13 -0.69 -5.55
CA ILE A 64 3.83 -1.75 -4.60
C ILE A 64 2.50 -2.39 -4.99
N GLN A 65 2.49 -3.72 -5.01
CA GLN A 65 1.28 -4.54 -5.12
C GLN A 65 1.28 -5.52 -3.95
N THR A 66 0.20 -5.55 -3.19
CA THR A 66 0.02 -6.47 -2.07
C THR A 66 -0.32 -7.85 -2.61
N GLN A 67 0.48 -8.85 -2.25
CA GLN A 67 0.25 -10.25 -2.58
C GLN A 67 -0.29 -10.94 -1.32
N LEU A 68 -1.39 -11.69 -1.43
CA LEU A 68 -1.73 -12.65 -0.39
C LEU A 68 -0.80 -13.85 -0.54
N ASP A 69 -0.03 -14.17 0.50
CA ASP A 69 0.60 -15.48 0.56
C ASP A 69 -0.47 -16.54 0.86
N THR A 70 -0.96 -17.20 -0.18
CA THR A 70 -1.95 -18.28 -0.08
C THR A 70 -1.34 -19.61 0.42
N SER A 71 -0.04 -19.67 0.71
CA SER A 71 0.66 -20.92 1.06
C SER A 71 0.29 -21.49 2.44
N SER A 72 -0.51 -20.79 3.25
CA SER A 72 -0.89 -21.22 4.60
C SER A 72 -2.21 -21.99 4.71
N ARG A 73 -2.95 -22.21 3.61
CA ARG A 73 -4.14 -23.09 3.62
C ARG A 73 -3.76 -24.54 3.32
N GLN A 74 -2.98 -25.16 4.21
CA GLN A 74 -2.93 -26.62 4.25
C GLN A 74 -4.23 -27.11 4.92
N LEU A 75 -5.11 -27.66 4.08
CA LEU A 75 -6.36 -28.31 4.46
C LEU A 75 -6.08 -29.38 5.52
N VAL A 76 -6.60 -29.19 6.74
CA VAL A 76 -6.77 -30.30 7.68
C VAL A 76 -7.95 -31.13 7.17
N SER A 77 -7.66 -32.23 6.47
CA SER A 77 -8.66 -33.26 6.22
C SER A 77 -9.07 -33.90 7.55
N PRO A 78 -10.38 -34.07 7.85
CA PRO A 78 -10.77 -34.89 8.98
C PRO A 78 -10.53 -36.36 8.61
N GLY A 79 -9.61 -37.01 9.31
CA GLY A 79 -9.47 -38.46 9.26
C GLY A 79 -10.71 -39.11 9.88
N MET A 80 -11.42 -39.92 9.09
CA MET A 80 -12.30 -40.97 9.61
C MET A 80 -11.46 -42.23 9.83
N GLY A 81 -11.53 -42.80 11.03
CA GLY A 81 -10.90 -44.06 11.43
C GLY A 81 -11.09 -44.29 12.92
#